data_AF-A0A0G0N8J5-F1
#
_entry.id   AF-A0A0G0N8J5-F1
#
_cell.length_a   1.000
_cell.length_b   1.000
_cell.length_c   1.000
_cell.angle_alpha   90.00
_cell.angle_beta   90.00
_cell.angle_gamma   90.00
#
_symmetry.space_group_name_H-M   'P 1'
#
loop_
_entity.id
_entity.type
_entity.pdbx_description
1 polymer ?
#
loop_
_entity_poly.entity_id
_entity_poly.type
_entity_poly.pdbx_seq_one_letter_code
_entity_poly.pdbx_strand_id
1 'polypeptide(L)'
;MYELLFLFQQKVRVIFLTNGWRYWETFEMVSQLLEEKGEVAREAHFLYGSKKKRKGEKDGDIEEEIGDVLLALACFSNSKGYYLSIAFQKGTSGRCEYMQTDPLILVAELASRVGSFCDEVIGQYEIEGEDGLISNEHIEIRIGNILRTLDHLAERVGCTFEGAMQKNINKTTVTDKGRFPDGV
;
A
#
# COMPACT_ATOMS: atom_id res chain seq x y z
N MET A 1 -8.50 -13.03 4.88
CA MET A 1 -7.75 -11.76 4.97
C MET A 1 -6.42 -11.90 5.71
N TYR A 2 -6.38 -12.31 6.99
CA TYR A 2 -5.12 -12.40 7.75
C TYR A 2 -4.05 -13.30 7.12
N GLU A 3 -4.43 -14.53 6.76
CA GLU A 3 -3.55 -15.48 6.08
C GLU A 3 -3.08 -14.93 4.72
N LEU A 4 -3.98 -14.30 3.97
CA LEU A 4 -3.67 -13.70 2.68
C LEU A 4 -2.61 -12.59 2.80
N LEU A 5 -2.77 -11.65 3.73
CA LEU A 5 -1.80 -10.58 3.97
C LEU A 5 -0.45 -11.12 4.45
N PHE A 6 -0.47 -12.14 5.33
CA PHE A 6 0.75 -12.82 5.76
C PHE A 6 1.48 -13.46 4.58
N LEU A 7 0.78 -14.25 3.77
CA LEU A 7 1.37 -14.91 2.60
C LEU A 7 1.89 -13.91 1.57
N PHE A 8 1.15 -12.83 1.32
CA PHE A 8 1.60 -11.75 0.43
C PHE A 8 2.90 -11.11 0.93
N GLN A 9 2.95 -10.72 2.21
CA GLN A 9 4.14 -10.13 2.82
C GLN A 9 5.37 -11.06 2.72
N GLN A 10 5.17 -12.37 2.96
CA GLN A 10 6.25 -13.35 2.82
C GLN A 10 6.68 -13.55 1.36
N LYS A 11 5.75 -13.56 0.40
CA LYS A 11 6.09 -13.64 -1.03
C LYS A 11 6.93 -12.45 -1.46
N VAL A 12 6.56 -11.22 -1.06
CA VAL A 12 7.37 -10.01 -1.31
C VAL A 12 8.77 -10.19 -0.74
N ARG A 13 8.89 -10.63 0.52
CA ARG A 13 10.20 -10.92 1.13
C ARG A 13 11.03 -11.93 0.32
N VAL A 14 10.43 -13.03 -0.11
CA VAL A 14 11.11 -14.05 -0.92
C VAL A 14 11.56 -13.48 -2.28
N ILE A 15 10.73 -12.66 -2.93
CA ILE A 15 11.11 -12.01 -4.20
C ILE A 15 12.35 -11.14 -4.01
N PHE A 16 12.41 -10.32 -2.96
CA PHE A 16 13.57 -9.48 -2.69
C PHE A 16 14.82 -10.31 -2.42
N LEU A 17 14.72 -11.32 -1.55
CA LEU A 17 15.85 -12.21 -1.23
C LEU A 17 16.37 -12.96 -2.46
N THR A 18 15.48 -13.47 -3.31
CA THR A 18 15.86 -14.25 -4.49
C THR A 18 16.49 -13.41 -5.60
N ASN A 19 16.15 -12.12 -5.66
CA ASN A 19 16.76 -11.18 -6.61
C ASN A 19 17.99 -10.46 -6.03
N GLY A 20 18.36 -10.71 -4.77
CA GLY A 20 19.46 -10.02 -4.10
C GLY A 20 19.18 -8.53 -3.90
N TRP A 21 17.92 -8.14 -3.71
CA TRP A 21 17.52 -6.75 -3.48
C TRP A 21 17.44 -6.43 -1.99
N ARG A 22 17.72 -5.17 -1.64
CA ARG A 22 17.36 -4.60 -0.35
C ARG A 22 16.12 -3.71 -0.48
N TYR A 23 15.41 -3.51 0.62
CA TYR A 23 14.36 -2.50 0.66
C TYR A 23 14.99 -1.10 0.58
N TRP A 24 14.22 -0.15 0.07
CA TRP A 24 14.60 1.26 0.08
C TRP A 24 14.72 1.83 1.49
N GLU A 25 15.31 3.01 1.58
CA GLU A 25 15.37 3.79 2.80
C GLU A 25 13.98 4.29 3.22
N THR A 26 13.81 4.64 4.50
CA THR A 26 12.50 5.03 5.06
C THR A 26 11.81 6.11 4.23
N PHE A 27 12.54 7.17 3.85
CA PHE A 27 11.99 8.28 3.08
C PHE A 27 11.55 7.86 1.68
N GLU A 28 12.36 7.05 1.00
CA GLU A 28 12.03 6.51 -0.32
C GLU A 28 10.78 5.62 -0.26
N MET A 29 10.63 4.79 0.78
CA MET A 29 9.43 3.96 0.95
C MET A 29 8.16 4.79 1.20
N VAL A 30 8.22 5.85 2.02
CA VAL A 30 7.05 6.72 2.23
C VAL A 30 6.75 7.58 0.99
N SER A 31 7.77 8.00 0.23
CA SER A 31 7.60 8.65 -1.07
C SER A 31 6.91 7.73 -2.07
N GLN A 32 7.31 6.46 -2.15
CA GLN A 32 6.63 5.47 -2.99
C GLN A 32 5.18 5.32 -2.57
N LEU A 33 4.89 5.19 -1.26
CA LEU A 33 3.51 5.07 -0.77
C LEU A 33 2.64 6.27 -1.16
N LEU A 34 3.20 7.49 -1.12
CA LEU A 34 2.53 8.72 -1.54
C LEU A 34 2.25 8.76 -3.04
N GLU A 35 3.16 8.24 -3.86
CA GLU A 35 3.01 8.13 -5.32
C GLU A 35 1.90 7.13 -5.66
N GLU A 36 1.98 5.90 -5.16
CA GLU A 36 1.03 4.83 -5.50
C GLU A 36 -0.40 5.16 -5.05
N LYS A 37 -0.59 5.80 -3.89
CA LYS A 37 -1.94 6.25 -3.49
C LYS A 37 -2.50 7.32 -4.42
N GLY A 38 -1.63 8.10 -5.07
CA GLY A 38 -1.97 9.11 -6.06
C GLY A 38 -2.46 8.48 -7.36
N GLU A 39 -1.85 7.38 -7.79
CA GLU A 39 -2.29 6.60 -8.96
C GLU A 39 -3.61 5.88 -8.70
N VAL A 40 -3.82 5.32 -7.50
CA VAL A 40 -5.15 4.83 -7.08
C VAL A 40 -6.20 5.94 -7.17
N ALA A 41 -5.89 7.13 -6.65
CA ALA A 41 -6.81 8.27 -6.72
C ALA A 41 -7.07 8.72 -8.16
N ARG A 42 -6.05 8.70 -9.01
CA ARG A 42 -6.15 9.03 -10.43
C ARG A 42 -7.10 8.09 -11.16
N GLU A 43 -6.89 6.79 -11.05
CA GLU A 43 -7.70 5.78 -11.74
C GLU A 43 -9.13 5.74 -11.19
N ALA A 44 -9.32 5.87 -9.88
CA ALA A 44 -10.65 5.99 -9.29
C ALA A 44 -11.41 7.20 -9.85
N HIS A 45 -10.74 8.34 -10.03
CA HIS A 45 -11.36 9.54 -10.57
C HIS A 45 -11.69 9.43 -12.07
N PHE A 46 -10.99 8.58 -12.82
CA PHE A 46 -11.37 8.24 -14.20
C PHE A 46 -12.58 7.31 -14.26
N LEU A 47 -12.74 6.40 -13.30
CA LEU A 47 -13.84 5.44 -13.26
C LEU A 47 -15.13 6.01 -12.67
N TYR A 48 -15.02 6.79 -11.61
CA TYR A 48 -16.17 7.25 -10.80
C TYR A 48 -16.32 8.76 -10.72
N GLY A 49 -15.31 9.53 -11.17
CA GLY A 49 -15.31 10.98 -11.13
C GLY A 49 -15.67 11.66 -12.45
N SER A 50 -15.53 12.99 -12.46
CA SER A 50 -15.80 13.83 -13.64
C SER A 50 -14.62 13.96 -14.61
N LYS A 51 -13.42 13.53 -14.20
CA LYS A 51 -12.20 13.62 -15.00
C LYS A 51 -12.26 12.60 -16.13
N LYS A 52 -11.87 13.01 -17.34
CA LYS A 52 -11.76 12.12 -18.49
C LYS A 52 -10.29 11.89 -18.84
N LYS A 53 -9.97 10.67 -19.26
CA LYS A 53 -8.67 10.33 -19.87
C LYS A 53 -8.41 11.19 -21.10
N ARG A 54 -7.14 11.56 -21.34
CA ARG A 54 -6.76 12.25 -22.57
C ARG A 54 -6.93 11.31 -23.76
N LYS A 55 -7.16 11.86 -24.95
CA LYS A 55 -7.27 11.04 -26.17
C LYS A 55 -5.95 10.31 -26.42
N GLY A 56 -6.01 8.97 -26.47
CA GLY A 56 -4.83 8.11 -26.68
C GLY A 56 -4.06 7.75 -25.42
N GLU A 57 -4.50 8.19 -24.24
CA GLU A 57 -3.97 7.70 -22.95
C GLU A 57 -4.37 6.24 -22.76
N LYS A 58 -3.40 5.39 -22.39
CA LYS A 58 -3.66 3.96 -22.13
C LYS A 58 -4.59 3.84 -20.92
N ASP A 59 -5.42 2.80 -20.93
CA ASP A 59 -6.18 2.48 -19.73
C ASP A 59 -5.26 1.97 -18.62
N GLY A 60 -5.32 2.64 -17.46
CA GLY A 60 -4.80 2.12 -16.19
C GLY A 60 -5.72 1.05 -15.60
N ASP A 61 -5.19 0.33 -14.62
CA ASP A 61 -5.86 -0.77 -13.94
C ASP A 61 -5.87 -0.50 -12.44
N ILE A 62 -7.02 -0.06 -11.92
CA ILE A 62 -7.15 0.31 -10.50
C ILE A 62 -6.79 -0.84 -9.55
N GLU A 63 -6.97 -2.10 -9.96
CA GLU A 63 -6.59 -3.25 -9.15
C GLU A 63 -5.07 -3.42 -9.09
N GLU A 64 -4.36 -3.07 -10.17
CA GLU A 64 -2.91 -3.01 -10.20
C GLU A 64 -2.39 -1.90 -9.28
N GLU A 65 -2.97 -0.69 -9.36
CA GLU A 65 -2.58 0.44 -8.50
C GLU A 65 -2.84 0.15 -7.00
N ILE A 66 -3.94 -0.51 -6.66
CA ILE A 66 -4.19 -0.99 -5.29
C ILE A 66 -3.11 -1.98 -4.86
N GLY A 67 -2.67 -2.86 -5.76
CA GLY A 67 -1.57 -3.79 -5.54
C GLY A 67 -0.23 -3.10 -5.30
N ASP A 68 0.02 -1.97 -5.95
CA ASP A 68 1.26 -1.21 -5.78
C ASP A 68 1.30 -0.47 -4.43
N VAL A 69 0.17 0.05 -3.95
CA VAL A 69 0.05 0.56 -2.56
C VAL A 69 0.32 -0.56 -1.54
N LEU A 70 -0.20 -1.77 -1.78
CA LEU A 70 0.06 -2.93 -0.93
C LEU A 70 1.55 -3.31 -0.90
N LEU A 71 2.23 -3.25 -2.05
CA LEU A 71 3.66 -3.51 -2.15
C LEU A 71 4.45 -2.49 -1.32
N ALA A 72 4.13 -1.19 -1.44
CA ALA A 72 4.77 -0.15 -0.65
C ALA A 72 4.64 -0.41 0.86
N LEU A 73 3.45 -0.77 1.34
CA LEU A 73 3.21 -1.14 2.74
C LEU A 73 3.96 -2.43 3.14
N ALA A 74 4.04 -3.42 2.25
CA ALA A 74 4.78 -4.66 2.51
C ALA A 74 6.29 -4.42 2.61
N CYS A 75 6.87 -3.60 1.72
CA CYS A 75 8.27 -3.19 1.77
C CYS A 75 8.58 -2.45 3.07
N PHE A 76 7.77 -1.45 3.42
CA PHE A 76 7.90 -0.73 4.69
C PHE A 76 7.84 -1.68 5.88
N SER A 77 6.82 -2.55 5.92
CA SER A 77 6.61 -3.48 7.03
C SER A 77 7.73 -4.51 7.13
N ASN A 78 8.22 -5.04 6.01
CA ASN A 78 9.35 -5.98 6.00
C ASN A 78 10.67 -5.31 6.43
N SER A 79 10.89 -4.06 6.04
CA SER A 79 12.08 -3.28 6.41
C SER A 79 12.08 -2.93 7.89
N LYS A 80 10.93 -2.50 8.44
CA LYS A 80 10.79 -2.02 9.83
C LYS A 80 10.28 -3.05 10.83
N GLY A 81 10.06 -4.29 10.41
CA GLY A 81 9.67 -5.39 11.31
C GLY A 81 8.18 -5.40 11.72
N TYR A 82 7.31 -4.76 10.95
CA TYR A 82 5.85 -4.83 11.14
C TYR A 82 5.24 -6.02 10.40
N TYR A 83 4.09 -6.49 10.88
CA TYR A 83 3.34 -7.57 10.23
C TYR A 83 2.00 -7.04 9.71
N LEU A 84 1.78 -7.12 8.39
CA LEU A 84 0.54 -6.61 7.77
C LEU A 84 -0.72 -7.28 8.33
N SER A 85 -0.63 -8.58 8.63
CA SER A 85 -1.75 -9.34 9.23
C SER A 85 -2.12 -8.82 10.61
N ILE A 86 -1.13 -8.48 11.45
CA ILE A 86 -1.32 -7.92 12.79
C ILE A 86 -1.83 -6.49 12.69
N ALA A 87 -1.24 -5.67 11.84
CA ALA A 87 -1.69 -4.31 11.58
C ALA A 87 -3.17 -4.28 11.15
N PHE A 88 -3.56 -5.15 10.20
CA PHE A 88 -4.95 -5.27 9.77
C PHE A 88 -5.91 -5.58 10.93
N GLN A 89 -5.51 -6.45 11.86
CA GLN A 89 -6.28 -6.78 13.05
C GLN A 89 -6.47 -5.57 13.96
N LYS A 90 -5.40 -4.80 14.17
CA LYS A 90 -5.38 -3.60 15.03
C LYS A 90 -6.13 -2.40 14.43
N GLY A 91 -6.27 -2.35 13.11
CA GLY A 91 -7.03 -1.30 12.43
C GLY A 91 -8.44 -1.16 13.01
N THR A 92 -8.80 0.05 13.39
CA THR A 92 -10.07 0.35 14.09
C THR A 92 -11.20 0.71 13.13
N SER A 93 -10.91 0.90 11.85
CA SER A 93 -11.93 1.21 10.84
C SER A 93 -12.85 0.00 10.60
N GLY A 94 -14.12 0.09 11.01
CA GLY A 94 -15.11 -0.97 10.84
C GLY A 94 -15.65 -1.04 9.41
N ARG A 95 -16.02 -2.24 8.93
CA ARG A 95 -16.74 -2.43 7.63
C ARG A 95 -18.13 -1.79 7.58
N CYS A 96 -18.74 -1.55 8.74
CA CYS A 96 -20.17 -1.24 8.86
C CYS A 96 -20.57 0.15 8.32
N GLU A 97 -19.62 1.09 8.18
CA GLU A 97 -19.89 2.44 7.65
C GLU A 97 -19.68 2.56 6.14
N TYR A 98 -19.12 1.53 5.47
CA TYR A 98 -18.55 1.69 4.12
C TYR A 98 -19.29 1.00 2.98
N MET A 99 -20.26 0.12 3.27
CA MET A 99 -20.92 -0.66 2.20
C MET A 99 -21.75 0.19 1.23
N GLN A 100 -22.15 1.40 1.61
CA GLN A 100 -22.88 2.34 0.73
C GLN A 100 -22.02 3.52 0.27
N THR A 101 -20.72 3.52 0.60
CA THR A 101 -19.85 4.67 0.40
C THR A 101 -19.38 4.75 -1.06
N ASP A 102 -19.41 5.97 -1.60
CA ASP A 102 -18.87 6.31 -2.90
C ASP A 102 -17.35 5.99 -2.95
N PRO A 103 -16.83 5.30 -3.98
CA PRO A 103 -15.40 5.03 -4.11
C PRO A 103 -14.51 6.27 -3.95
N LEU A 104 -14.95 7.45 -4.38
CA LEU A 104 -14.18 8.69 -4.25
C LEU A 104 -14.07 9.19 -2.80
N ILE A 105 -15.05 8.87 -1.93
CA ILE A 105 -14.94 9.15 -0.50
C ILE A 105 -13.86 8.25 0.12
N LEU A 106 -13.86 6.95 -0.24
CA LEU A 106 -12.82 6.02 0.22
C LEU A 106 -11.42 6.42 -0.26
N VAL A 107 -11.30 6.97 -1.47
CA VAL A 107 -10.03 7.52 -1.99
C VAL A 107 -9.59 8.73 -1.17
N ALA A 108 -10.49 9.64 -0.82
CA ALA A 108 -10.16 10.79 0.02
C ALA A 108 -9.71 10.36 1.43
N GLU A 109 -10.38 9.36 2.01
CA GLU A 109 -9.97 8.75 3.27
C GLU A 109 -8.61 8.07 3.18
N LEU A 110 -8.36 7.29 2.11
CA LEU A 110 -7.07 6.67 1.85
C LEU A 110 -5.97 7.74 1.80
N ALA A 111 -6.21 8.82 1.06
CA ALA A 111 -5.27 9.92 0.92
C ALA A 111 -4.94 10.58 2.26
N SER A 112 -5.94 10.79 3.12
CA SER A 112 -5.80 11.33 4.47
C SER A 112 -5.00 10.39 5.38
N ARG A 113 -5.35 9.10 5.41
CA ARG A 113 -4.69 8.09 6.25
C ARG A 113 -3.24 7.88 5.87
N VAL A 114 -2.94 7.80 4.58
CA VAL A 114 -1.57 7.71 4.08
C VAL A 114 -0.77 8.96 4.45
N GLY A 115 -1.34 10.16 4.29
CA GLY A 115 -0.67 11.41 4.68
C GLY A 115 -0.30 11.43 6.17
N SER A 116 -1.27 11.15 7.04
CA SER A 116 -1.06 11.08 8.49
C SER A 116 -0.03 10.00 8.88
N PHE A 117 -0.03 8.84 8.20
CA PHE A 117 0.98 7.81 8.42
C PHE A 117 2.38 8.28 8.03
N CYS A 118 2.52 8.93 6.87
CA CYS A 118 3.80 9.47 6.43
C CYS A 118 4.33 10.54 7.39
N ASP A 119 3.48 11.48 7.84
CA ASP A 119 3.86 12.51 8.81
C ASP A 119 4.36 11.89 10.13
N GLU A 120 3.68 10.85 10.62
CA GLU A 120 4.08 10.14 11.84
C GLU A 120 5.41 9.39 11.68
N VAL A 121 5.60 8.69 10.56
CA VAL A 121 6.85 7.97 10.27
C VAL A 121 8.02 8.94 10.12
N ILE A 122 7.82 10.05 9.39
CA ILE A 122 8.84 11.08 9.19
C ILE A 122 9.19 11.73 10.54
N GLY A 123 8.19 12.11 11.33
CA GLY A 123 8.43 12.70 12.64
C GLY A 123 9.19 11.77 13.59
N GLN A 124 8.89 10.47 13.59
CA GLN A 124 9.67 9.49 14.36
C GLN A 124 11.10 9.34 13.83
N TYR A 125 11.27 9.27 12.52
CA TYR A 125 12.58 9.16 11.89
C TYR A 125 13.49 10.36 12.22
N GLU A 126 12.95 11.57 12.24
CA GLU A 126 13.69 12.79 12.62
C GLU A 126 14.15 12.78 14.08
N ILE A 127 13.42 12.10 14.97
CA ILE A 127 13.72 12.05 16.41
C ILE A 127 14.69 10.90 16.73
N GLU A 128 14.43 9.70 16.20
CA GLU A 128 15.09 8.47 16.64
C GLU A 128 16.13 7.93 15.62
N GLY A 129 16.17 8.50 14.41
CA GLY A 129 17.02 8.02 13.31
C GLY A 129 16.50 6.74 12.64
N GLU A 130 17.27 6.20 11.71
CA GLU A 130 16.85 5.07 10.88
C GLU A 130 16.61 3.76 11.65
N ASP A 131 17.48 3.50 12.64
CA ASP A 131 17.44 2.36 13.56
C ASP A 131 16.42 2.55 14.71
N GLY A 132 15.89 3.77 14.84
CA GLY A 132 15.04 4.19 15.94
C GLY A 132 13.58 3.75 15.82
N LEU A 133 13.08 3.55 14.60
CA LEU A 133 11.70 3.12 14.31
C LEU A 133 11.41 1.71 14.89
N ILE A 134 11.13 1.66 16.18
CA ILE A 134 10.71 0.45 16.90
C ILE A 134 9.20 0.24 16.79
N SER A 135 8.76 -0.98 17.05
CA SER A 135 7.35 -1.39 17.07
C SER A 135 6.48 -0.45 17.92
N ASN A 136 5.85 0.52 17.28
CA ASN A 136 4.88 1.42 17.89
C ASN A 136 3.47 0.95 17.51
N GLU A 137 2.66 0.62 18.51
CA GLU A 137 1.27 0.17 18.32
C GLU A 137 0.47 1.16 17.46
N HIS A 138 0.76 2.46 17.54
CA HIS A 138 0.14 3.47 16.70
C HIS A 138 0.44 3.26 15.21
N ILE A 139 1.68 2.95 14.84
CA ILE A 139 2.08 2.70 13.44
C ILE A 139 1.33 1.49 12.88
N GLU A 140 1.20 0.41 13.66
CA GLU A 140 0.42 -0.76 13.24
C GLU A 140 -1.07 -0.43 13.06
N ILE A 141 -1.64 0.40 13.95
CA ILE A 141 -3.03 0.88 13.81
C ILE A 141 -3.18 1.71 12.52
N ARG A 142 -2.22 2.57 12.19
CA ARG A 142 -2.23 3.37 10.95
C ARG A 142 -2.17 2.48 9.72
N ILE A 143 -1.22 1.56 9.65
CA ILE A 143 -1.11 0.57 8.57
C ILE A 143 -2.43 -0.20 8.45
N GLY A 144 -2.98 -0.67 9.57
CA GLY A 144 -4.26 -1.36 9.63
C GLY A 144 -5.42 -0.56 9.04
N ASN A 145 -5.50 0.72 9.37
CA ASN A 145 -6.53 1.62 8.83
C ASN A 145 -6.36 1.85 7.33
N ILE A 146 -5.12 1.98 6.84
CA ILE A 146 -4.86 2.08 5.39
C ILE A 146 -5.30 0.80 4.68
N LEU A 147 -4.88 -0.38 5.18
CA LEU A 147 -5.24 -1.66 4.58
C LEU A 147 -6.76 -1.88 4.55
N ARG A 148 -7.48 -1.50 5.61
CA ARG A 148 -8.95 -1.65 5.66
C ARG A 148 -9.65 -0.69 4.70
N THR A 149 -9.14 0.52 4.52
CA THR A 149 -9.66 1.43 3.48
C THR A 149 -9.41 0.88 2.09
N LEU A 150 -8.22 0.33 1.82
CA LEU A 150 -7.91 -0.30 0.53
C LEU A 150 -8.79 -1.53 0.27
N ASP A 151 -9.02 -2.37 1.27
CA ASP A 151 -9.91 -3.53 1.20
C ASP A 151 -11.32 -3.10 0.78
N HIS A 152 -11.87 -2.09 1.46
CA HIS A 152 -13.19 -1.55 1.12
C HIS A 152 -13.20 -0.90 -0.26
N LEU A 153 -12.16 -0.13 -0.61
CA LEU A 153 -12.07 0.50 -1.92
C LEU A 153 -12.06 -0.57 -3.02
N ALA A 154 -11.25 -1.62 -2.88
CA ALA A 154 -11.19 -2.75 -3.80
C ALA A 154 -12.59 -3.37 -4.00
N GLU A 155 -13.29 -3.71 -2.91
CA GLU A 155 -14.66 -4.23 -2.97
C GLU A 155 -15.61 -3.26 -3.69
N ARG A 156 -15.52 -1.94 -3.43
CA ARG A 156 -16.38 -0.92 -4.04
C ARG A 156 -16.12 -0.71 -5.53
N VAL A 157 -14.89 -0.92 -5.99
CA VAL A 157 -14.53 -0.79 -7.40
C VAL A 157 -14.66 -2.09 -8.19
N GLY A 158 -15.16 -3.16 -7.57
CA GLY A 158 -15.37 -4.46 -8.22
C GLY A 158 -14.11 -5.32 -8.33
N CYS A 159 -13.10 -5.02 -7.53
CA CYS A 159 -11.83 -5.75 -7.45
C CYS A 159 -11.76 -6.58 -6.16
N THR A 160 -10.69 -7.37 -6.01
CA THR A 160 -10.44 -8.10 -4.76
C THR A 160 -9.04 -7.81 -4.27
N PHE A 161 -8.85 -7.85 -2.94
CA PHE A 161 -7.52 -7.65 -2.38
C PHE A 161 -6.53 -8.76 -2.80
N GLU A 162 -7.03 -9.99 -2.93
CA GLU A 162 -6.25 -11.13 -3.46
C GLU A 162 -5.84 -10.91 -4.92
N GLY A 163 -6.76 -10.43 -5.76
CA GLY A 163 -6.48 -10.08 -7.16
C GLY A 163 -5.41 -9.00 -7.28
N ALA A 164 -5.54 -7.92 -6.51
CA ALA A 164 -4.53 -6.86 -6.43
C ALA A 164 -3.15 -7.38 -6.01
N MET A 165 -3.08 -8.19 -4.96
CA MET A 165 -1.83 -8.83 -4.51
C MET A 165 -1.23 -9.73 -5.60
N GLN A 166 -2.06 -10.54 -6.29
CA GLN A 166 -1.59 -11.45 -7.32
C GLN A 166 -1.07 -10.70 -8.55
N LYS A 167 -1.75 -9.62 -8.98
CA LYS A 167 -1.28 -8.74 -10.06
C LYS A 167 0.07 -8.12 -9.70
N ASN A 168 0.19 -7.57 -8.50
CA ASN A 168 1.44 -6.96 -8.06
C ASN A 168 2.60 -7.98 -7.97
N ILE A 169 2.37 -9.19 -7.45
CA ILE A 169 3.40 -10.26 -7.43
C ILE A 169 3.85 -10.61 -8.86
N ASN A 170 2.91 -10.74 -9.80
CA ASN A 170 3.23 -11.03 -11.20
C ASN A 170 4.03 -9.89 -11.84
N LYS A 171 3.65 -8.63 -11.59
CA LYS A 171 4.37 -7.44 -12.05
C LYS A 171 5.80 -7.41 -11.49
N THR A 172 5.94 -7.48 -10.17
CA THR A 172 7.24 -7.40 -9.47
C THR A 172 8.21 -8.50 -9.92
N THR A 173 7.71 -9.72 -10.18
CA THR A 173 8.56 -10.84 -10.63
C THR A 173 9.02 -10.74 -12.09
N VAL A 174 8.25 -10.06 -12.95
CA VAL A 174 8.48 -10.04 -14.41
C VAL A 174 9.12 -8.73 -14.88
N THR A 175 8.65 -7.58 -14.38
CA THR A 175 8.94 -6.27 -14.99
C THR A 175 9.89 -5.39 -14.18
N ASP A 176 10.06 -5.61 -12.89
CA ASP A 176 10.76 -4.68 -11.99
C ASP A 176 12.27 -4.97 -11.82
N LYS A 177 12.90 -5.56 -12.85
CA LYS A 177 14.36 -5.77 -12.84
C LYS A 177 15.09 -4.43 -12.81
N GLY A 178 15.77 -4.14 -11.69
CA GLY A 178 16.51 -2.90 -11.46
C GLY A 178 15.69 -1.75 -10.86
N ARG A 179 14.45 -2.00 -10.42
CA ARG A 179 13.64 -1.02 -9.67
C ARG A 179 14.18 -0.81 -8.25
N PHE A 180 14.61 -1.91 -7.60
CA PHE A 180 15.07 -1.92 -6.22
C PHE A 180 16.60 -1.87 -6.12
N PRO A 181 17.16 -1.27 -5.06
CA PRO A 181 18.60 -1.26 -4.85
C PRO A 181 19.13 -2.67 -4.60
N ASP A 182 20.32 -2.95 -5.12
CA ASP A 182 21.04 -4.19 -4.84
C ASP A 182 21.34 -4.29 -3.33
N GLY A 183 21.14 -5.48 -2.78
CA GLY A 183 21.61 -5.86 -1.46
C GLY A 183 23.10 -6.16 -1.48
N VAL A 184 23.79 -5.86 -0.38
CA VAL A 184 25.20 -6.21 -0.16
C VAL A 184 25.33 -7.69 0.18
#